data_AF-A0A1V4UM43-F1
#
_entry.id   AF-A0A1V4UM43-F1
#
_cell.length_a   1.000
_cell.length_b   1.000
_cell.length_c   1.000
_cell.angle_alpha   90.00
_cell.angle_beta   90.00
_cell.angle_gamma   90.00
#
_symmetry.space_group_name_H-M   'P 1'
#
loop_
_entity.id
_entity.type
_entity.pdbx_description
1 polymer ?
#
loop_
_entity_poly.entity_id
_entity_poly.type
_entity_poly.pdbx_seq_one_letter_code
_entity_poly.pdbx_strand_id
1 'polypeptide(L)'
;MNPPSWADPTWTRNSTVPGSSVWLRVADVPDAIKPGATNVTLATFNATGYVPGSTTINVTVELMQADTEDNIQTQSTPADVEIVLLQQFPPTEDWPIYGPPTAPYHDGVYWDLNGSGDIDFVDVVLFFLLFDNWMSEPGQPIALFDYNGNGWLGFDDLVLLFLEVP
;
A
#
# COMPACT_ATOMS: atom_id res chain seq x y z
N MET A 1 -4.48 14.67 1.43
CA MET A 1 -4.10 14.08 2.73
C MET A 1 -5.31 14.14 3.62
N ASN A 2 -5.65 13.05 4.28
CA ASN A 2 -6.82 12.96 5.14
C ASN A 2 -6.35 13.01 6.62
N PRO A 3 -6.91 13.93 7.44
CA PRO A 3 -6.68 13.93 8.86
C PRO A 3 -7.28 12.66 9.49
N PRO A 4 -6.81 12.27 10.68
CA PRO A 4 -7.32 11.08 11.35
C PRO A 4 -8.73 11.34 11.89
N SER A 5 -9.55 10.30 12.00
CA SER A 5 -10.97 10.43 12.36
C SER A 5 -11.22 10.92 13.79
N TRP A 6 -10.22 10.83 14.67
CA TRP A 6 -10.30 11.31 16.06
C TRP A 6 -10.02 12.81 16.19
N ALA A 7 -9.39 13.44 15.19
CA ALA A 7 -9.00 14.84 15.30
C ALA A 7 -10.19 15.80 15.20
N ASP A 8 -10.14 16.88 15.99
CA ASP A 8 -11.13 17.96 15.88
C ASP A 8 -10.99 18.70 14.53
N PRO A 9 -12.06 18.78 13.71
CA PRO A 9 -12.00 19.49 12.44
C PRO A 9 -11.68 20.99 12.56
N THR A 10 -12.03 21.63 13.68
CA THR A 10 -11.78 23.08 13.91
C THR A 10 -10.31 23.39 14.18
N TRP A 11 -9.56 22.41 14.68
CA TRP A 11 -8.12 22.51 14.98
C TRP A 11 -7.25 21.84 13.92
N THR A 12 -7.86 21.25 12.90
CA THR A 12 -7.15 20.59 11.81
C THR A 12 -6.65 21.61 10.79
N ARG A 13 -5.34 21.59 10.52
CA ARG A 13 -4.70 22.35 9.43
C ARG A 13 -3.72 21.46 8.71
N ASN A 14 -3.71 21.51 7.38
CA ASN A 14 -2.78 20.73 6.57
C ASN A 14 -2.35 21.48 5.31
N SER A 15 -1.27 21.00 4.69
CA SER A 15 -0.90 21.39 3.34
C SER A 15 -1.83 20.76 2.29
N THR A 16 -1.74 21.24 1.06
CA THR A 16 -2.41 20.64 -0.10
C THR A 16 -1.59 19.51 -0.72
N VAL A 17 -2.27 18.66 -1.49
CA VAL A 17 -1.67 17.63 -2.36
C VAL A 17 -2.05 17.93 -3.82
N PRO A 18 -1.22 17.58 -4.83
CA PRO A 18 0.05 16.84 -4.73
C PRO A 18 1.22 17.70 -4.25
N GLY A 19 2.23 17.06 -3.65
CA GLY A 19 3.48 17.69 -3.21
C GLY A 19 4.52 16.64 -2.80
N SER A 20 5.81 16.99 -2.88
CA SER A 20 6.91 16.12 -2.42
C SER A 20 7.10 16.14 -0.90
N SER A 21 6.41 17.04 -0.20
CA SER A 21 6.26 17.06 1.25
C SER A 21 4.87 17.58 1.61
N VAL A 22 4.35 17.11 2.75
CA VAL A 22 3.08 17.55 3.32
C VAL A 22 3.22 17.74 4.82
N TRP A 23 2.37 18.58 5.41
CA TRP A 23 2.33 18.80 6.86
C TRP A 23 0.90 18.73 7.40
N LEU A 24 0.76 18.33 8.66
CA LEU A 24 -0.49 18.25 9.41
C LEU A 24 -0.31 18.85 10.80
N ARG A 25 -1.31 19.60 11.25
CA ARG A 25 -1.53 19.97 12.64
C ARG A 25 -2.94 19.57 13.03
N VAL A 26 -3.07 18.81 14.10
CA VAL A 26 -4.35 18.29 14.64
C VAL A 26 -4.34 18.36 16.16
N ALA A 27 -5.52 18.28 16.76
CA ALA A 27 -5.70 18.19 18.21
C ALA A 27 -6.83 17.19 18.52
N ASP A 28 -6.65 16.42 19.59
CA ASP A 28 -7.67 15.51 20.12
C ASP A 28 -8.56 16.22 21.16
N VAL A 29 -9.18 17.32 20.76
CA VAL A 29 -10.12 18.06 21.62
C VAL A 29 -11.31 17.21 22.10
N PRO A 30 -11.84 16.26 21.29
CA PRO A 30 -12.90 15.36 21.75
C PRO A 30 -12.46 14.34 22.79
N ASP A 31 -11.15 14.26 23.11
CA ASP A 31 -10.57 13.29 24.04
C ASP A 31 -10.91 11.86 23.60
N ALA A 32 -10.68 11.55 22.32
CA ALA A 32 -10.95 10.25 21.72
C ALA A 32 -9.81 9.24 21.95
N ILE A 33 -8.57 9.73 22.05
CA ILE A 33 -7.37 8.95 22.31
C ILE A 33 -7.06 8.96 23.80
N LYS A 34 -7.27 7.81 24.45
CA LYS A 34 -7.09 7.66 25.90
C LYS A 34 -5.67 7.22 26.28
N PRO A 35 -5.24 7.46 27.54
CA PRO A 35 -3.98 6.93 28.05
C PRO A 35 -3.84 5.43 27.82
N GLY A 36 -2.71 5.00 27.28
CA GLY A 36 -2.43 3.60 26.93
C GLY A 36 -2.83 3.19 25.50
N ALA A 37 -3.43 4.08 24.71
CA ALA A 37 -3.68 3.83 23.29
C ALA A 37 -2.37 3.58 22.53
N THR A 38 -2.40 2.60 21.63
CA THR A 38 -1.30 2.23 20.74
C THR A 38 -1.83 2.12 19.30
N ASN A 39 -0.93 2.13 18.31
CA ASN A 39 -1.29 2.02 16.89
C ASN A 39 -2.32 3.06 16.42
N VAL A 40 -2.22 4.28 16.95
CA VAL A 40 -3.13 5.38 16.60
C VAL A 40 -2.74 5.94 15.23
N THR A 41 -3.65 5.84 14.25
CA THR A 41 -3.45 6.47 12.94
C THR A 41 -3.38 7.99 13.08
N LEU A 42 -2.30 8.60 12.58
CA LEU A 42 -2.09 10.05 12.66
C LEU A 42 -2.48 10.79 11.37
N ALA A 43 -2.38 10.13 10.21
CA ALA A 43 -2.80 10.66 8.92
C ALA A 43 -2.87 9.53 7.90
N THR A 44 -3.65 9.72 6.83
CA THR A 44 -3.56 8.90 5.62
C THR A 44 -3.37 9.78 4.39
N PHE A 45 -2.68 9.26 3.38
CA PHE A 45 -2.49 9.94 2.12
C PHE A 45 -2.33 8.92 1.00
N ASN A 46 -2.71 9.32 -0.20
CA ASN A 46 -2.46 8.55 -1.40
C ASN A 46 -1.10 8.97 -1.95
N ALA A 47 -0.32 7.99 -2.38
CA ALA A 47 0.95 8.21 -3.06
C ALA A 47 0.88 7.60 -4.47
N THR A 48 1.63 8.18 -5.39
CA THR A 48 1.77 7.67 -6.76
C THR A 48 3.26 7.59 -7.08
N GLY A 49 3.73 6.39 -7.42
CA GLY A 49 5.08 6.20 -7.95
C GLY A 49 5.15 6.67 -9.41
N TYR A 50 6.21 7.39 -9.75
CA TYR A 50 6.41 7.90 -11.12
C TYR A 50 7.55 7.19 -11.86
N VAL A 51 8.68 7.01 -11.18
CA VAL A 51 9.89 6.41 -11.76
C VAL A 51 10.34 5.29 -10.84
N PRO A 52 10.70 4.11 -11.38
CA PRO A 52 11.23 3.02 -10.59
C PRO A 52 12.47 3.43 -9.79
N GLY A 53 12.57 2.93 -8.57
CA GLY A 53 13.67 3.23 -7.66
C GLY A 53 13.26 3.14 -6.21
N SER A 54 14.23 3.26 -5.31
CA SER A 54 14.00 3.28 -3.88
C SER A 54 14.04 4.71 -3.35
N THR A 55 13.22 4.97 -2.34
CA THR A 55 13.19 6.20 -1.58
C THR A 55 12.77 5.94 -0.15
N THR A 56 12.76 6.96 0.69
CA THR A 56 12.30 6.87 2.08
C THR A 56 11.21 7.89 2.32
N ILE A 57 10.13 7.48 2.98
CA ILE A 57 9.19 8.40 3.59
C ILE A 57 9.67 8.64 5.03
N ASN A 58 9.94 9.90 5.34
CA ASN A 58 10.32 10.31 6.68
C ASN A 58 9.25 11.24 7.28
N VAL A 59 9.13 11.21 8.60
CA VAL A 59 8.23 12.07 9.37
C VAL A 59 9.07 12.89 10.34
N THR A 60 8.81 14.19 10.39
CA THR A 60 9.38 15.08 11.38
C THR A 60 8.24 15.59 12.26
N VAL A 61 8.35 15.39 13.56
CA VAL A 61 7.38 15.93 14.53
C VAL A 61 7.95 17.23 15.10
N GLU A 62 7.34 18.36 14.75
CA GLU A 62 7.70 19.66 15.31
C GLU A 62 7.22 19.81 16.76
N LEU A 63 6.02 19.31 17.04
CA LEU A 63 5.38 19.42 18.35
C LEU A 63 4.37 18.29 18.55
N MET A 64 4.44 17.65 19.71
CA MET A 64 3.42 16.74 20.22
C MET A 64 3.29 16.99 21.72
N GLN A 65 2.07 17.19 22.21
CA GLN A 65 1.81 17.55 23.60
C GLN A 65 0.70 16.67 24.19
N ALA A 66 0.78 16.42 25.48
CA ALA A 66 -0.30 15.81 26.26
C ALA A 66 -1.35 16.86 26.63
N ASP A 67 -2.50 16.40 27.15
CA ASP A 67 -3.56 17.28 27.68
C ASP A 67 -3.07 18.16 28.84
N THR A 68 -1.98 17.75 29.51
CA THR A 68 -1.29 18.51 30.56
C THR A 68 -0.36 19.60 30.01
N GLU A 69 -0.36 19.81 28.69
CA GLU A 69 0.54 20.70 27.93
C GLU A 69 2.02 20.28 27.93
N ASP A 70 2.34 19.15 28.56
CA ASP A 70 3.70 18.59 28.57
C ASP A 70 4.09 18.11 27.17
N ASN A 71 5.32 18.45 26.76
CA ASN A 71 5.87 17.98 25.50
C ASN A 71 6.15 16.47 25.53
N ILE A 72 5.67 15.77 24.52
CA ILE A 72 5.89 14.34 24.31
C ILE A 72 7.16 14.16 23.47
N GLN A 73 8.10 13.37 23.99
CA GLN A 73 9.26 12.94 23.20
C GLN A 73 8.80 11.95 22.14
N THR A 74 9.15 12.22 20.88
CA THR A 74 8.76 11.39 19.75
C THR A 74 9.99 10.75 19.13
N GLN A 75 9.79 9.56 18.59
CA GLN A 75 10.77 8.89 17.75
C GLN A 75 10.10 8.59 16.41
N SER A 76 10.73 9.01 15.32
CA SER A 76 10.27 8.72 13.97
C SER A 76 11.23 7.74 13.33
N THR A 77 10.70 6.65 12.81
CA THR A 77 11.46 5.66 12.04
C THR A 77 11.11 5.86 10.57
N PRO A 78 12.08 6.25 9.71
CA PRO A 78 11.84 6.33 8.28
C PRO A 78 11.36 5.00 7.70
N ALA A 79 10.45 5.06 6.75
CA ALA A 79 9.96 3.90 6.02
C ALA A 79 10.61 3.85 4.64
N ASP A 80 11.22 2.72 4.29
CA ASP A 80 11.71 2.46 2.94
C ASP A 80 10.53 2.21 1.99
N VAL A 81 10.60 2.78 0.80
CA VAL A 81 9.60 2.64 -0.26
C VAL A 81 10.31 2.27 -1.54
N GLU A 82 9.86 1.18 -2.16
CA GLU A 82 10.32 0.77 -3.48
C GLU A 82 9.21 1.05 -4.51
N ILE A 83 9.55 1.81 -5.53
CA ILE A 83 8.70 2.03 -6.69
C ILE A 83 9.16 1.04 -7.75
N VAL A 84 8.26 0.13 -8.12
CA VAL A 84 8.50 -0.87 -9.14
C VAL A 84 7.62 -0.61 -10.35
N LEU A 85 8.13 -0.89 -11.55
CA LEU A 85 7.33 -0.87 -12.76
C LEU A 85 6.70 -2.25 -12.94
N LEU A 86 5.40 -2.35 -12.71
CA LEU A 86 4.64 -3.55 -13.04
C LEU A 86 4.36 -3.59 -14.53
N GLN A 87 4.73 -4.69 -15.17
CA GLN A 87 4.35 -4.94 -16.57
C GLN A 87 3.03 -5.69 -16.62
N GLN A 88 2.25 -5.48 -17.68
CA GLN A 88 1.13 -6.37 -17.96
C GLN A 88 1.64 -7.74 -18.42
N PHE A 89 0.78 -8.76 -18.34
CA PHE A 89 1.05 -10.04 -18.98
C PHE A 89 1.20 -9.86 -20.50
N PRO A 90 1.99 -10.73 -21.18
CA PRO A 90 2.02 -10.75 -22.64
C PRO A 90 0.60 -10.93 -23.19
N PRO A 91 0.24 -10.25 -24.29
CA PRO A 91 -1.07 -10.47 -24.92
C PRO A 91 -1.28 -11.95 -25.25
N THR A 92 -2.48 -12.44 -24.99
CA THR A 92 -2.88 -13.82 -25.29
C THR A 92 -4.12 -13.81 -26.19
N GLU A 93 -4.34 -14.86 -26.96
CA GLU A 93 -5.55 -14.99 -27.79
C GLU A 93 -6.77 -15.43 -26.97
N ASP A 94 -6.54 -16.20 -25.91
CA ASP A 94 -7.59 -16.88 -25.14
C ASP A 94 -8.06 -16.08 -23.91
N TRP A 95 -7.17 -15.26 -23.33
CA TRP A 95 -7.38 -14.57 -22.05
C TRP A 95 -7.19 -13.05 -22.20
N PRO A 96 -8.18 -12.25 -21.78
CA PRO A 96 -8.10 -10.80 -21.90
C PRO A 96 -7.05 -10.23 -20.95
N ILE A 97 -6.25 -9.28 -21.44
CA ILE A 97 -5.32 -8.45 -20.66
C ILE A 97 -5.74 -7.00 -20.84
N TYR A 98 -6.04 -6.31 -19.74
CA TYR A 98 -6.52 -4.92 -19.72
C TYR A 98 -5.42 -3.93 -19.31
N GLY A 99 -4.41 -4.41 -18.58
CA GLY A 99 -3.28 -3.61 -18.16
C GLY A 99 -2.35 -4.36 -17.21
N PRO A 100 -1.44 -3.63 -16.52
CA PRO A 100 -0.64 -4.19 -15.44
C PRO A 100 -1.53 -4.73 -14.32
N PRO A 101 -1.00 -5.67 -13.50
CA PRO A 101 -1.70 -6.13 -12.31
C PRO A 101 -2.21 -4.97 -11.44
N THR A 102 -3.37 -5.16 -10.82
CA THR A 102 -3.91 -4.22 -9.83
C THR A 102 -4.06 -4.88 -8.46
N ALA A 103 -4.20 -4.05 -7.41
CA ALA A 103 -4.35 -4.50 -6.03
C ALA A 103 -5.70 -4.02 -5.47
N PRO A 104 -6.83 -4.69 -5.79
CA PRO A 104 -8.15 -4.28 -5.31
C PRO A 104 -8.26 -4.16 -3.79
N TYR A 105 -7.53 -4.97 -3.03
CA TYR A 105 -7.52 -4.93 -1.56
C TYR A 105 -6.49 -3.98 -0.95
N HIS A 106 -5.50 -3.51 -1.72
CA HIS A 106 -4.41 -2.67 -1.22
C HIS A 106 -3.69 -3.23 0.03
N ASP A 107 -3.56 -4.56 0.12
CA ASP A 107 -2.98 -5.31 1.24
C ASP A 107 -1.48 -5.59 1.08
N GLY A 108 -0.88 -5.14 -0.03
CA GLY A 108 0.55 -5.27 -0.32
C GLY A 108 0.88 -6.32 -1.38
N VAL A 109 -0.12 -7.06 -1.86
CA VAL A 109 0.01 -8.03 -2.95
C VAL A 109 -1.01 -7.72 -4.06
N TYR A 110 -0.80 -8.34 -5.22
CA TYR A 110 -1.59 -8.10 -6.43
C TYR A 110 -2.37 -9.38 -6.78
N TRP A 111 -3.68 -9.30 -6.63
CA TRP A 111 -4.60 -10.42 -6.85
C TRP A 111 -5.19 -10.40 -8.27
N ASP A 112 -5.43 -9.21 -8.83
CA ASP A 112 -5.86 -9.02 -10.21
C ASP A 112 -4.63 -8.92 -11.11
N LEU A 113 -4.35 -9.99 -11.86
CA LEU A 113 -3.15 -10.14 -12.68
C LEU A 113 -3.34 -9.60 -14.10
N ASN A 114 -4.57 -9.64 -14.61
CA ASN A 114 -4.87 -9.16 -15.96
C ASN A 114 -5.24 -7.66 -16.02
N GLY A 115 -5.40 -7.02 -14.86
CA GLY A 115 -5.71 -5.60 -14.73
C GLY A 115 -7.18 -5.26 -15.02
N SER A 116 -8.09 -6.23 -14.88
CA SER A 116 -9.52 -6.05 -15.12
C SER A 116 -10.22 -5.21 -14.05
N GLY A 117 -9.62 -5.12 -12.85
CA GLY A 117 -10.19 -4.54 -11.64
C GLY A 117 -10.93 -5.55 -10.77
N ASP A 118 -11.12 -6.79 -11.23
CA ASP A 118 -11.75 -7.89 -10.51
C ASP A 118 -10.73 -9.01 -10.26
N ILE A 119 -10.94 -9.78 -9.19
CA ILE A 119 -10.17 -11.00 -8.90
C ILE A 119 -11.00 -12.18 -9.39
N ASP A 120 -10.58 -12.83 -10.46
CA ASP A 120 -11.38 -13.86 -11.12
C ASP A 120 -10.56 -15.07 -11.61
N PHE A 121 -11.25 -15.98 -12.30
CA PHE A 121 -10.61 -17.21 -12.76
C PHE A 121 -9.58 -16.98 -13.88
N VAL A 122 -9.62 -15.85 -14.58
CA VAL A 122 -8.58 -15.47 -15.56
C VAL A 122 -7.25 -15.26 -14.86
N ASP A 123 -7.24 -14.65 -13.67
CA ASP A 123 -6.03 -14.46 -12.87
C ASP A 123 -5.39 -15.78 -12.48
N VAL A 124 -6.21 -16.74 -12.02
CA VAL A 124 -5.75 -18.11 -11.70
C VAL A 124 -5.11 -18.78 -12.92
N VAL A 125 -5.72 -18.64 -14.09
CA VAL A 125 -5.20 -19.24 -15.33
C VAL A 125 -3.90 -18.59 -15.77
N LEU A 126 -3.79 -17.26 -15.68
CA LEU A 126 -2.55 -16.54 -16.00
C LEU A 126 -1.42 -16.93 -15.04
N PHE A 127 -1.74 -17.03 -13.74
CA PHE A 127 -0.79 -17.50 -12.73
C PHE A 127 -0.31 -18.93 -13.06
N PHE A 128 -1.22 -19.82 -13.45
CA PHE A 128 -0.84 -21.21 -13.72
C PHE A 128 -0.05 -21.40 -15.03
N LEU A 129 -0.42 -20.68 -16.10
CA LEU A 129 0.09 -20.95 -17.45
C LEU A 129 1.29 -20.09 -17.85
N LEU A 130 1.33 -18.83 -17.40
CA LEU A 130 2.22 -17.82 -17.99
C LEU A 130 3.16 -17.18 -16.98
N PHE A 131 2.93 -17.42 -15.69
CA PHE A 131 3.57 -16.70 -14.61
C PHE A 131 5.08 -16.91 -14.56
N ASP A 132 5.58 -18.14 -14.67
CA ASP A 132 7.02 -18.41 -14.69
C ASP A 132 7.74 -17.63 -15.79
N ASN A 133 7.15 -17.58 -16.99
CA ASN A 133 7.74 -16.87 -18.12
C ASN A 133 7.69 -15.35 -17.92
N TRP A 134 6.55 -14.84 -17.42
CA TRP A 134 6.37 -13.42 -17.14
C TRP A 134 7.26 -12.92 -15.99
N MET A 135 7.52 -13.76 -14.99
CA MET A 135 8.45 -13.50 -13.88
C MET A 135 9.92 -13.56 -14.31
N SER A 136 10.25 -14.19 -15.43
CA SER A 136 11.65 -14.46 -15.82
C SER A 136 12.34 -13.24 -16.44
N GLU A 137 11.68 -12.49 -17.33
CA GLU A 137 12.25 -11.28 -17.95
C GLU A 137 11.12 -10.35 -18.43
N PRO A 138 11.04 -9.10 -17.94
CA PRO A 138 12.10 -8.33 -17.27
C PRO A 138 12.22 -8.53 -15.75
N GLY A 139 11.52 -9.51 -15.18
CA GLY A 139 11.48 -9.75 -13.74
C GLY A 139 10.47 -8.87 -13.03
N GLN A 140 9.61 -9.47 -12.21
CA GLN A 140 8.66 -8.75 -11.34
C GLN A 140 9.02 -9.04 -9.87
N PRO A 141 8.69 -8.14 -8.92
CA PRO A 141 9.01 -8.37 -7.52
C PRO A 141 8.19 -9.54 -6.96
N ILE A 142 8.88 -10.60 -6.55
CA ILE A 142 8.25 -11.81 -5.99
C ILE A 142 7.30 -11.48 -4.84
N ALA A 143 7.70 -10.58 -3.94
CA ALA A 143 6.93 -10.21 -2.77
C ALA A 143 5.53 -9.64 -3.08
N LEU A 144 5.29 -9.17 -4.30
CA LEU A 144 3.97 -8.65 -4.71
C LEU A 144 2.99 -9.76 -5.11
N PHE A 145 3.45 -10.99 -5.27
CA PHE A 145 2.67 -12.15 -5.70
C PHE A 145 2.84 -13.38 -4.78
N ASP A 146 3.68 -13.26 -3.74
CA ASP A 146 3.92 -14.26 -2.72
C ASP A 146 2.86 -14.12 -1.62
N TYR A 147 1.71 -14.75 -1.85
CA TYR A 147 0.53 -14.62 -1.01
C TYR A 147 0.69 -15.31 0.35
N ASN A 148 1.53 -16.35 0.43
CA ASN A 148 1.81 -17.04 1.69
C ASN A 148 3.01 -16.45 2.47
N GLY A 149 3.79 -15.56 1.84
CA GLY A 149 4.91 -14.85 2.46
C GLY A 149 6.14 -15.72 2.74
N ASN A 150 6.32 -16.82 2.01
CA ASN A 150 7.44 -17.75 2.23
C ASN A 150 8.74 -17.35 1.48
N GLY A 151 8.67 -16.30 0.65
CA GLY A 151 9.77 -15.75 -0.14
C GLY A 151 9.91 -16.34 -1.55
N TRP A 152 9.00 -17.23 -1.97
CA TRP A 152 9.05 -17.93 -3.26
C TRP A 152 7.64 -18.11 -3.83
N LEU A 153 7.55 -18.07 -5.15
CA LEU A 153 6.28 -18.30 -5.84
C LEU A 153 6.12 -19.79 -6.11
N GLY A 154 4.98 -20.34 -5.71
CA GLY A 154 4.71 -21.76 -5.87
C GLY A 154 3.24 -22.12 -5.91
N PHE A 155 2.99 -23.42 -5.77
CA PHE A 155 1.63 -23.97 -5.81
C PHE A 155 0.75 -23.46 -4.66
N ASP A 156 1.34 -23.19 -3.50
CA ASP A 156 0.60 -22.65 -2.36
C ASP A 156 0.03 -21.24 -2.68
N ASP A 157 0.78 -20.42 -3.43
CA ASP A 157 0.30 -19.10 -3.88
C ASP A 157 -0.84 -19.24 -4.90
N LEU A 158 -0.71 -20.17 -5.85
CA LEU A 158 -1.79 -20.47 -6.79
C LEU A 158 -3.07 -20.91 -6.06
N VAL A 159 -2.95 -21.73 -5.01
CA VAL A 159 -4.10 -22.17 -4.20
C VAL A 159 -4.72 -20.98 -3.46
N LEU A 160 -3.91 -20.08 -2.89
CA LEU A 160 -4.43 -18.87 -2.23
C LEU A 160 -5.15 -17.95 -3.22
N LEU A 161 -4.60 -17.71 -4.41
CA LEU A 161 -5.27 -16.96 -5.47
C LEU A 161 -6.60 -17.59 -5.85
N PHE A 162 -6.64 -18.91 -6.03
CA PHE A 162 -7.87 -19.63 -6.35
C PHE A 162 -8.93 -19.51 -5.24
N LEU A 163 -8.52 -19.48 -3.96
CA LEU A 163 -9.44 -19.33 -2.83
C LEU A 163 -9.99 -17.90 -2.68
N GLU A 164 -9.31 -16.91 -3.27
CA GLU A 164 -9.75 -15.52 -3.26
C GLU A 164 -10.79 -15.21 -4.36
N VAL A 165 -10.89 -16.07 -5.38
CA VAL A 165 -11.89 -15.95 -6.44
C VAL A 165 -13.31 -16.13 -5.85
N PRO A 166 -14.23 -15.15 -6.03
CA PRO A 166 -15.59 -15.20 -5.48
C PRO A 166 -16.52 -16.30 -6.02
#